data_AF-T1CB84-F1
#
_entry.id   AF-T1CB84-F1
#
_cell.length_a   1.000
_cell.length_b   1.000
_cell.length_c   1.000
_cell.angle_alpha   90.00
_cell.angle_beta   90.00
_cell.angle_gamma   90.00
#
_symmetry.space_group_name_H-M   'P 1'
#
loop_
_entity.id
_entity.type
_entity.pdbx_description
1 polymer ?
#
loop_
_entity_poly.entity_id
_entity_poly.type
_entity_poly.pdbx_seq_one_letter_code
_entity_poly.pdbx_strand_id
1 'polypeptide(L)'
;MQTLLNGCSVEPFSSYLKSLAILRLVGEQKDPDIKGVWVGGKLEIQSVLNREEIINFFMEEYSPTPIVSPWTGGSGFYQGDNMIGIDAIIKDNSARFQLYRETIKKVQGFSELSDPAISIGNLLGILNKEAENKRGNQKDKLSKLISDTEKSLSTMNNFFINIDLHNDAIIRAKEQITDLNKSDQTPELKNARKEFFKQLKLANTEYNKLNRTNGKTAIIRACRNRLDQAVVEWIDAAVLIDAKGEQKFRQYSEVVG
;
A
#
# COMPACT_ATOMS: atom_id res chain seq x y z
N MET A 1 -9.04 -35.84 17.96
CA MET A 1 -9.39 -36.63 16.76
C MET A 1 -8.23 -36.62 15.78
N GLN A 2 -7.99 -37.73 15.08
CA GLN A 2 -6.94 -37.82 14.04
C GLN A 2 -7.58 -37.65 12.66
N THR A 3 -6.99 -36.81 11.81
CA THR A 3 -7.49 -36.55 10.45
C THR A 3 -6.33 -36.55 9.45
N LEU A 4 -6.39 -37.46 8.48
CA LEU A 4 -5.45 -37.48 7.35
C LEU A 4 -5.87 -36.49 6.27
N LEU A 5 -5.00 -35.54 5.94
CA LEU A 5 -5.24 -34.48 4.97
C LEU A 5 -4.69 -34.89 3.59
N ASN A 6 -5.53 -35.54 2.78
CA ASN A 6 -5.11 -36.11 1.49
C ASN A 6 -4.50 -35.13 0.48
N GLY A 7 -4.85 -33.83 0.56
CA GLY A 7 -4.28 -32.79 -0.30
C GLY A 7 -2.98 -32.18 0.23
N CYS A 8 -2.48 -32.61 1.39
CA CYS A 8 -1.37 -32.02 2.13
C CYS A 8 -0.21 -33.01 2.15
N SER A 9 0.45 -33.15 1.00
CA SER A 9 1.59 -34.04 0.81
C SER A 9 2.93 -33.34 0.97
N VAL A 10 3.98 -34.11 1.25
CA VAL A 10 5.37 -33.61 1.32
C VAL A 10 5.89 -33.08 -0.01
N GLU A 11 5.31 -33.55 -1.12
CA GLU A 11 5.62 -33.09 -2.47
C GLU A 11 4.33 -32.87 -3.26
N PRO A 12 4.25 -31.85 -4.13
CA PRO A 12 5.27 -30.83 -4.39
C PRO A 12 5.44 -29.82 -3.24
N PHE A 13 6.46 -28.95 -3.31
CA PHE A 13 6.76 -27.96 -2.26
C PHE A 13 5.56 -27.08 -1.88
N SER A 14 4.68 -26.74 -2.83
CA SER A 14 3.45 -26.00 -2.56
C SER A 14 2.47 -26.76 -1.66
N SER A 15 2.35 -28.09 -1.83
CA SER A 15 1.56 -28.95 -0.95
C SER A 15 2.16 -29.01 0.45
N TYR A 16 3.49 -29.07 0.55
CA TYR A 16 4.18 -29.04 1.84
C TYR A 16 3.91 -27.73 2.58
N LEU A 17 4.08 -26.57 1.92
CA LEU A 17 3.80 -25.26 2.51
C LEU A 17 2.34 -25.11 2.95
N LYS A 18 1.39 -25.60 2.15
CA LYS A 18 -0.03 -25.62 2.53
C LYS A 18 -0.27 -26.46 3.78
N SER A 19 0.41 -27.59 3.92
CA SER A 19 0.33 -28.46 5.09
C SER A 19 0.78 -27.73 6.36
N LEU A 20 1.92 -27.02 6.28
CA LEU A 20 2.42 -26.18 7.38
C LEU A 20 1.47 -25.02 7.68
N ALA A 21 0.90 -24.39 6.66
CA ALA A 21 -0.07 -23.32 6.84
C ALA A 21 -1.33 -23.81 7.58
N ILE A 22 -1.84 -25.00 7.27
CA ILE A 22 -2.98 -25.57 7.98
C ILE A 22 -2.64 -25.81 9.45
N LEU A 23 -1.49 -26.45 9.73
CA LEU A 23 -1.05 -26.70 11.11
C LEU A 23 -0.93 -25.40 11.91
N ARG A 24 -0.28 -24.39 11.33
CA ARG A 24 -0.14 -23.06 11.94
C ARG A 24 -1.50 -22.42 12.21
N LEU A 25 -2.37 -22.33 11.20
CA LEU A 25 -3.62 -21.59 11.28
C LEU A 25 -4.62 -22.22 12.26
N VAL A 26 -4.72 -23.55 12.27
CA VAL A 26 -5.55 -24.25 13.26
C VAL A 26 -4.94 -24.09 14.65
N GLY A 27 -3.60 -24.20 14.76
CA GLY A 27 -2.87 -24.01 16.01
C GLY A 27 -3.10 -22.65 16.66
N GLU A 28 -2.96 -21.59 15.88
CA GLU A 28 -3.06 -20.22 16.37
C GLU A 28 -4.51 -19.78 16.65
N GLN A 29 -5.50 -20.29 15.89
CA GLN A 29 -6.86 -19.74 15.92
C GLN A 29 -7.92 -20.64 16.53
N LYS A 30 -7.63 -21.94 16.74
CA LYS A 30 -8.62 -22.91 17.22
C LYS A 30 -8.10 -23.87 18.27
N ASP A 31 -6.92 -24.43 18.08
CA ASP A 31 -6.41 -25.53 18.89
C ASP A 31 -4.90 -25.41 19.11
N PRO A 32 -4.46 -24.71 20.16
CA PRO A 32 -3.04 -24.53 20.49
C PRO A 32 -2.26 -25.85 20.69
N ASP A 33 -2.96 -26.94 20.97
CA ASP A 33 -2.37 -28.26 21.23
C ASP A 33 -2.34 -29.16 19.99
N ILE A 34 -2.71 -28.64 18.81
CA ILE A 34 -2.69 -29.40 17.55
C ILE A 34 -1.29 -29.96 17.28
N LYS A 35 -1.25 -31.23 16.89
CA LYS A 35 -0.02 -31.92 16.46
C LYS A 35 -0.15 -32.37 15.02
N GLY A 36 0.96 -32.36 14.30
CA GLY A 36 1.05 -32.85 12.93
C GLY A 36 2.14 -33.91 12.81
N VAL A 37 1.85 -34.98 12.06
CA VAL A 37 2.82 -36.02 11.71
C VAL A 37 2.67 -36.39 10.24
N TRP A 38 3.79 -36.74 9.59
CA TRP A 38 3.78 -37.22 8.21
C TRP A 38 3.57 -38.73 8.19
N VAL A 39 2.47 -39.19 7.60
CA VAL A 39 2.13 -40.61 7.44
C VAL A 39 1.96 -40.91 5.96
N GLY A 40 2.80 -41.80 5.42
CA GLY A 40 2.77 -42.13 3.99
C GLY A 40 2.94 -40.90 3.08
N GLY A 41 3.75 -39.92 3.51
CA GLY A 41 3.98 -38.67 2.77
C GLY A 41 2.84 -37.65 2.82
N LYS A 42 1.82 -37.86 3.64
CA LYS A 42 0.68 -36.94 3.85
C LYS A 42 0.64 -36.45 5.29
N LEU A 43 0.18 -35.22 5.49
CA LEU A 43 0.00 -34.66 6.82
C LEU A 43 -1.23 -35.29 7.48
N GLU A 44 -1.00 -35.95 8.61
CA GLU A 44 -2.04 -36.30 9.57
C GLU A 44 -1.98 -35.30 10.73
N ILE A 45 -3.14 -34.76 11.11
CA ILE A 45 -3.24 -33.88 12.27
C ILE A 45 -4.03 -34.54 13.39
N GLN A 46 -3.58 -34.30 14.62
CA GLN A 46 -4.31 -34.61 15.84
C GLN A 46 -4.77 -33.29 16.47
N SER A 47 -6.09 -33.06 16.48
CA SER A 47 -6.70 -31.84 16.98
C SER A 47 -7.98 -32.14 17.77
N VAL A 48 -8.45 -31.20 18.60
CA VAL A 48 -9.80 -31.24 19.17
C VAL A 48 -10.89 -31.15 18.10
N LEU A 49 -10.58 -30.63 16.91
CA LEU A 49 -11.51 -30.50 15.79
C LEU A 49 -11.62 -31.80 14.97
N ASN A 50 -12.83 -32.09 14.50
CA ASN A 50 -13.10 -33.10 13.50
C ASN A 50 -12.95 -32.52 12.07
N ARG A 51 -13.08 -33.39 11.07
CA ARG A 51 -12.93 -33.02 9.65
C ARG A 51 -13.90 -31.91 9.22
N GLU A 52 -15.16 -31.99 9.61
CA GLU A 52 -16.20 -31.01 9.23
C GLU A 52 -15.94 -29.67 9.90
N GLU A 53 -15.55 -29.68 11.18
CA GLU A 53 -15.18 -28.47 11.92
C GLU A 53 -13.94 -27.78 11.33
N ILE A 54 -12.96 -28.54 10.86
CA ILE A 54 -11.79 -27.99 10.14
C ILE A 54 -12.24 -27.31 8.83
N ILE A 55 -13.14 -27.93 8.07
CA ILE A 55 -13.67 -27.33 6.83
C ILE A 55 -14.43 -26.05 7.15
N ASN A 56 -15.32 -26.08 8.14
CA ASN A 56 -16.10 -24.91 8.57
C ASN A 56 -15.18 -23.77 9.01
N PHE A 57 -14.12 -24.09 9.77
CA PHE A 57 -13.12 -23.11 10.17
C PHE A 57 -12.55 -22.37 8.96
N PHE A 58 -12.05 -23.06 7.94
CA PHE A 58 -11.45 -22.39 6.78
C PHE A 58 -12.45 -21.63 5.91
N MET A 59 -13.70 -22.11 5.82
CA MET A 59 -14.73 -21.50 4.98
C MET A 59 -15.30 -20.22 5.60
N GLU A 60 -15.59 -20.26 6.91
CA GLU A 60 -16.42 -19.24 7.56
C GLU A 60 -15.64 -18.43 8.62
N GLU A 61 -14.71 -19.03 9.32
CA GLU A 61 -14.17 -18.48 10.58
C GLU A 61 -12.73 -17.99 10.49
N TYR A 62 -11.93 -18.58 9.61
CA TYR A 62 -10.51 -18.30 9.45
C TYR A 62 -10.26 -16.81 9.26
N SER A 63 -9.50 -16.22 10.18
CA SER A 63 -9.06 -14.83 10.12
C SER A 63 -7.73 -14.73 9.37
N PRO A 64 -7.71 -14.23 8.12
CA PRO A 64 -6.47 -14.12 7.35
C PRO A 64 -5.48 -13.14 7.96
N THR A 65 -4.21 -13.54 7.99
CA THR A 65 -3.10 -12.64 8.31
C THR A 65 -3.06 -11.50 7.28
N PRO A 66 -3.10 -10.23 7.70
CA PRO A 66 -3.03 -9.11 6.77
C PRO A 66 -1.66 -9.03 6.09
N ILE A 67 -1.63 -9.18 4.77
CA ILE A 67 -0.40 -9.07 3.96
C ILE A 67 -0.44 -7.75 3.20
N VAL A 68 0.31 -6.75 3.65
CA VAL A 68 0.27 -5.37 3.13
C VAL A 68 1.66 -4.84 2.81
N SER A 69 1.96 -4.44 1.58
CA SER A 69 3.29 -3.92 1.23
C SER A 69 3.28 -2.43 0.89
N PRO A 70 2.96 -1.53 1.85
CA PRO A 70 2.81 -0.12 1.56
C PRO A 70 4.11 0.57 1.09
N TRP A 71 5.27 -0.08 1.17
CA TRP A 71 6.51 0.41 0.58
C TRP A 71 6.65 0.11 -0.94
N THR A 72 5.69 -0.59 -1.53
CA THR A 72 5.69 -1.03 -2.94
C THR A 72 4.60 -0.30 -3.73
N GLY A 73 4.83 -0.04 -5.02
CA GLY A 73 3.80 0.50 -5.92
C GLY A 73 2.81 -0.56 -6.38
N GLY A 74 1.56 -0.17 -6.61
CA GLY A 74 0.48 -1.11 -6.89
C GLY A 74 -0.01 -1.86 -5.65
N SER A 75 0.35 -1.41 -4.44
CA SER A 75 -0.02 -2.05 -3.18
C SER A 75 -1.43 -1.68 -2.69
N GLY A 76 -2.07 -0.70 -3.33
CA GLY A 76 -3.40 -0.21 -2.97
C GLY A 76 -3.36 0.94 -1.96
N PHE A 77 -2.18 1.48 -1.66
CA PHE A 77 -2.00 2.59 -0.72
C PHE A 77 -1.64 3.91 -1.40
N TYR A 78 -1.46 3.91 -2.73
CA TYR A 78 -1.10 5.10 -3.50
C TYR A 78 -2.15 5.48 -4.54
N GLN A 79 -2.13 6.75 -4.92
CA GLN A 79 -2.99 7.25 -5.99
C GLN A 79 -2.71 6.50 -7.30
N GLY A 80 -3.77 5.88 -7.85
CA GLY A 80 -3.68 5.12 -9.11
C GLY A 80 -3.39 3.63 -8.92
N ASP A 81 -3.19 3.15 -7.70
CA ASP A 81 -3.09 1.73 -7.42
C ASP A 81 -4.43 1.01 -7.67
N ASN A 82 -4.36 -0.31 -7.92
CA ASN A 82 -5.55 -1.15 -8.05
C ASN A 82 -6.21 -1.37 -6.67
N MET A 83 -7.42 -0.85 -6.52
CA MET A 83 -8.17 -0.91 -5.27
C MET A 83 -9.12 -2.11 -5.15
N ILE A 84 -9.25 -2.96 -6.17
CA ILE A 84 -10.26 -4.05 -6.19
C ILE A 84 -10.16 -4.94 -4.95
N GLY A 85 -8.94 -5.38 -4.59
CA GLY A 85 -8.72 -6.25 -3.42
C GLY A 85 -8.96 -5.54 -2.09
N ILE A 86 -8.41 -4.32 -1.93
CA ILE A 86 -8.58 -3.53 -0.70
C ILE A 86 -10.05 -3.17 -0.48
N ASP A 87 -10.75 -2.73 -1.53
CA ASP A 87 -12.16 -2.35 -1.46
C ASP A 87 -13.04 -3.55 -1.08
N ALA A 88 -12.74 -4.75 -1.61
CA ALA A 88 -13.45 -5.96 -1.24
C ALA A 88 -13.30 -6.26 0.25
N ILE A 89 -12.08 -6.17 0.79
CA ILE A 89 -11.80 -6.41 2.22
C ILE A 89 -12.44 -5.33 3.11
N ILE A 90 -12.38 -4.06 2.71
CA ILE A 90 -12.99 -2.95 3.46
C ILE A 90 -14.52 -3.09 3.53
N LYS A 91 -15.16 -3.51 2.42
CA LYS A 91 -16.62 -3.65 2.33
C LYS A 91 -17.15 -4.89 3.04
N ASP A 92 -16.35 -5.95 3.15
CA ASP A 92 -16.73 -7.15 3.87
C ASP A 92 -16.72 -6.87 5.39
N ASN A 93 -17.87 -6.96 6.04
CA ASN A 93 -18.04 -6.70 7.47
C ASN A 93 -17.90 -7.93 8.36
N SER A 94 -17.57 -9.10 7.81
CA SER A 94 -17.35 -10.31 8.59
C SER A 94 -16.23 -10.12 9.62
N ALA A 95 -16.35 -10.80 10.76
CA ALA A 95 -15.40 -10.74 11.84
C ALA A 95 -13.99 -11.20 11.40
N ARG A 96 -13.92 -12.19 10.50
CA ARG A 96 -12.65 -12.73 9.99
C ARG A 96 -11.74 -11.69 9.32
N PHE A 97 -12.29 -10.64 8.70
CA PHE A 97 -11.50 -9.59 8.07
C PHE A 97 -11.23 -8.39 8.97
N GLN A 98 -11.65 -8.40 10.24
CA GLN A 98 -11.52 -7.26 11.14
C GLN A 98 -10.07 -6.77 11.24
N LEU A 99 -9.12 -7.66 11.55
CA LEU A 99 -7.70 -7.32 11.67
C LEU A 99 -7.13 -6.76 10.34
N TYR A 100 -7.61 -7.27 9.21
CA TYR A 100 -7.21 -6.82 7.88
C TYR A 100 -7.70 -5.40 7.61
N ARG A 101 -8.98 -5.10 7.90
CA ARG A 101 -9.55 -3.75 7.76
C ARG A 101 -8.85 -2.76 8.67
N GLU A 102 -8.60 -3.13 9.93
CA GLU A 102 -7.85 -2.30 10.89
C GLU A 102 -6.43 -2.01 10.40
N THR A 103 -5.74 -3.03 9.87
CA THR A 103 -4.40 -2.89 9.29
C THR A 103 -4.40 -1.92 8.11
N ILE A 104 -5.32 -2.09 7.15
CA ILE A 104 -5.44 -1.18 6.00
C ILE A 104 -5.69 0.25 6.47
N LYS A 105 -6.64 0.45 7.39
CA LYS A 105 -6.98 1.78 7.91
C LYS A 105 -5.80 2.43 8.63
N LYS A 106 -5.04 1.67 9.44
CA LYS A 106 -3.82 2.16 10.09
C LYS A 106 -2.79 2.62 9.06
N VAL A 107 -2.51 1.78 8.05
CA VAL A 107 -1.53 2.08 7.00
C VAL A 107 -1.95 3.32 6.21
N GLN A 108 -3.22 3.46 5.85
CA GLN A 108 -3.73 4.66 5.16
C GLN A 108 -3.52 5.97 5.94
N GLY A 109 -3.39 5.90 7.26
CA GLY A 109 -3.09 7.04 8.13
C GLY A 109 -1.60 7.36 8.31
N PHE A 110 -0.69 6.63 7.65
CA PHE A 110 0.74 6.85 7.81
C PHE A 110 1.19 8.12 7.08
N SER A 111 1.76 9.07 7.82
CA SER A 111 2.39 10.27 7.25
C SER A 111 3.61 9.94 6.38
N GLU A 112 4.20 8.75 6.54
CA GLU A 112 5.31 8.27 5.71
C GLU A 112 4.87 7.97 4.26
N LEU A 113 3.59 7.74 4.00
CA LEU A 113 3.09 7.45 2.64
C LEU A 113 2.87 8.72 1.83
N SER A 114 2.36 9.77 2.47
CA SER A 114 2.15 11.07 1.88
C SER A 114 2.13 12.12 3.00
N ASP A 115 2.76 13.26 2.75
CA ASP A 115 2.67 14.42 3.65
C ASP A 115 1.39 15.21 3.31
N PRO A 116 0.33 15.15 4.13
CA PRO A 116 -0.91 15.87 3.85
C PRO A 116 -0.74 17.40 3.93
N ALA A 117 0.32 17.87 4.59
CA ALA A 117 0.61 19.28 4.79
C ALA A 117 1.52 19.87 3.70
N ILE A 118 2.02 19.06 2.76
CA ILE A 118 2.94 19.55 1.73
C ILE A 118 2.26 20.63 0.87
N SER A 119 2.90 21.78 0.81
CA SER A 119 2.51 22.87 -0.08
C SER A 119 2.91 22.57 -1.53
N ILE A 120 2.22 23.15 -2.50
CA ILE A 120 2.60 23.02 -3.92
C ILE A 120 4.05 23.47 -4.17
N GLY A 121 4.47 24.57 -3.56
CA GLY A 121 5.84 25.10 -3.66
C GLY A 121 6.90 24.14 -3.14
N ASN A 122 6.74 23.64 -1.91
CA ASN A 122 7.66 22.63 -1.36
C ASN A 122 7.71 21.35 -2.20
N LEU A 123 6.57 20.90 -2.73
CA LEU A 123 6.52 19.75 -3.64
C LEU A 123 7.38 20.01 -4.89
N LEU A 124 7.17 21.14 -5.56
CA LEU A 124 7.92 21.51 -6.76
C LEU A 124 9.41 21.68 -6.45
N GLY A 125 9.77 22.27 -5.31
CA GLY A 125 11.15 22.39 -4.85
C GLY A 125 11.84 21.04 -4.64
N ILE A 126 11.13 20.05 -4.10
CA ILE A 126 11.64 18.68 -3.96
C ILE A 126 11.83 18.03 -5.34
N LEU A 127 10.85 18.16 -6.25
CA LEU A 127 10.96 17.62 -7.61
C LEU A 127 12.10 18.29 -8.39
N ASN A 128 12.33 19.59 -8.19
CA ASN A 128 13.40 20.31 -8.86
C ASN A 128 14.78 19.84 -8.40
N LYS A 129 14.98 19.65 -7.09
CA LYS A 129 16.20 19.03 -6.54
C LYS A 129 16.43 17.62 -7.10
N GLU A 130 15.36 16.83 -7.27
CA GLU A 130 15.48 15.51 -7.88
C GLU A 130 15.85 15.61 -9.38
N ALA A 131 15.29 16.58 -10.11
CA ALA A 131 15.62 16.81 -11.52
C ALA A 131 17.10 17.18 -11.72
N GLU A 132 17.69 17.96 -10.81
CA GLU A 132 19.12 18.30 -10.81
C GLU A 132 20.01 17.05 -10.68
N ASN A 133 19.55 16.03 -9.96
CA ASN A 133 20.26 14.77 -9.77
C ASN A 133 20.05 13.76 -10.92
N LYS A 134 19.09 14.00 -11.83
CA LYS A 134 18.84 13.15 -13.01
C LYS A 134 19.63 13.63 -14.23
N ARG A 135 19.76 12.74 -15.23
CA ARG A 135 20.41 13.04 -16.52
C ARG A 135 19.55 12.58 -17.70
N GLY A 136 19.75 13.22 -18.86
CA GLY A 136 19.07 12.91 -20.11
C GLY A 136 17.54 12.99 -20.02
N ASN A 137 16.86 12.10 -20.74
CA ASN A 137 15.39 12.09 -20.89
C ASN A 137 14.63 12.11 -19.55
N GLN A 138 15.18 11.55 -18.47
CA GLN A 138 14.53 11.59 -17.15
C GLN A 138 14.52 13.01 -16.57
N LYS A 139 15.63 13.75 -16.71
CA LYS A 139 15.71 15.16 -16.29
C LYS A 139 14.77 16.01 -17.12
N ASP A 140 14.74 15.82 -18.43
CA ASP A 140 13.92 16.62 -19.34
C ASP A 140 12.42 16.44 -19.06
N LYS A 141 11.98 15.19 -18.84
CA LYS A 141 10.59 14.88 -18.46
C LYS A 141 10.19 15.54 -17.14
N LEU A 142 11.04 15.45 -16.12
CA LEU A 142 10.74 16.00 -14.79
C LEU A 142 10.75 17.53 -14.81
N SER A 143 11.74 18.14 -15.48
CA SER A 143 11.83 19.59 -15.64
C SER A 143 10.63 20.15 -16.41
N LYS A 144 10.18 19.44 -17.45
CA LYS A 144 8.96 19.80 -18.18
C LYS A 144 7.72 19.73 -17.29
N LEU A 145 7.55 18.67 -16.50
CA LEU A 145 6.43 18.54 -15.57
C LEU A 145 6.39 19.69 -14.54
N ILE A 146 7.56 20.06 -13.99
CA ILE A 146 7.69 21.18 -13.06
C ILE A 146 7.24 22.48 -13.74
N SER A 147 7.80 22.78 -14.92
CA SER A 147 7.46 24.00 -15.68
C SER A 147 5.98 24.06 -16.09
N ASP A 148 5.41 22.95 -16.55
CA ASP A 148 3.99 22.85 -16.91
C ASP A 148 3.10 23.08 -15.66
N THR A 149 3.53 22.59 -14.49
CA THR A 149 2.81 22.79 -13.23
C THR A 149 2.88 24.25 -12.77
N GLU A 150 4.05 24.87 -12.78
CA GLU A 150 4.24 26.30 -12.45
C GLU A 150 3.45 27.23 -13.39
N LYS A 151 3.43 26.91 -14.69
CA LYS A 151 2.62 27.63 -15.67
C LYS A 151 1.13 27.50 -15.37
N SER A 152 0.66 26.30 -14.99
CA SER A 152 -0.75 26.10 -14.63
C SER A 152 -1.12 26.83 -13.33
N LEU A 153 -0.20 26.87 -12.35
CA LEU A 153 -0.35 27.56 -11.07
C LEU A 153 -0.43 29.08 -11.26
N SER A 154 0.50 29.67 -12.02
CA SER A 154 0.46 31.10 -12.35
C SER A 154 -0.80 31.49 -13.11
N THR A 155 -1.24 30.65 -14.05
CA THR A 155 -2.52 30.86 -14.76
C THR A 155 -3.70 30.87 -13.78
N MET A 156 -3.73 29.96 -12.81
CA MET A 156 -4.78 29.93 -11.78
C MET A 156 -4.72 31.16 -10.85
N ASN A 157 -3.53 31.56 -10.40
CA ASN A 157 -3.38 32.75 -9.54
C ASN A 157 -3.88 34.04 -10.21
N ASN A 158 -3.81 34.15 -11.55
CA ASN A 158 -4.36 35.30 -12.27
C ASN A 158 -5.89 35.43 -12.12
N PHE A 159 -6.61 34.33 -11.88
CA PHE A 159 -8.05 34.37 -11.60
C PHE A 159 -8.34 34.70 -10.13
N PHE A 160 -7.35 34.60 -9.24
CA PHE A 160 -7.54 34.71 -7.79
C PHE A 160 -6.45 35.58 -7.16
N ILE A 161 -6.70 36.89 -7.10
CA ILE A 161 -5.75 37.89 -6.58
C ILE A 161 -5.39 37.66 -5.09
N ASN A 162 -6.24 36.97 -4.33
CA ASN A 162 -6.10 36.77 -2.88
C ASN A 162 -5.82 35.32 -2.47
N ILE A 163 -5.49 34.41 -3.39
CA ILE A 163 -5.22 33.00 -3.06
C ILE A 163 -3.76 32.69 -3.41
N ASP A 164 -2.96 32.39 -2.39
CA ASP A 164 -1.59 31.90 -2.56
C ASP A 164 -1.56 30.38 -2.62
N LEU A 165 -1.96 29.85 -3.78
CA LEU A 165 -1.95 28.41 -4.04
C LEU A 165 -0.55 27.79 -3.94
N HIS A 166 0.52 28.59 -4.05
CA HIS A 166 1.89 28.08 -3.98
C HIS A 166 2.22 27.59 -2.56
N ASN A 167 1.83 28.37 -1.54
CA ASN A 167 2.11 28.06 -0.15
C ASN A 167 1.02 27.23 0.52
N ASP A 168 -0.14 27.09 -0.12
CA ASP A 168 -1.20 26.23 0.38
C ASP A 168 -0.87 24.75 0.28
N ALA A 169 -1.25 24.02 1.34
CA ALA A 169 -1.24 22.57 1.34
C ALA A 169 -2.11 22.06 0.18
N ILE A 170 -1.68 21.01 -0.51
CA ILE A 170 -2.39 20.47 -1.69
C ILE A 170 -3.87 20.22 -1.41
N ILE A 171 -4.21 19.73 -0.21
CA ILE A 171 -5.61 19.49 0.18
C ILE A 171 -6.41 20.79 0.19
N ARG A 172 -5.89 21.83 0.85
CA ARG A 172 -6.53 23.16 0.93
C ARG A 172 -6.68 23.82 -0.43
N ALA A 173 -5.65 23.76 -1.26
CA ALA A 173 -5.70 24.27 -2.63
C ALA A 173 -6.82 23.61 -3.44
N LYS A 174 -7.01 22.29 -3.31
CA LYS A 174 -8.10 21.56 -3.99
C LYS A 174 -9.48 21.97 -3.49
N GLU A 175 -9.65 22.15 -2.18
CA GLU A 175 -10.91 22.57 -1.56
C GLU A 175 -11.32 23.97 -2.03
N GLN A 176 -10.42 24.96 -1.89
CA GLN A 176 -10.66 26.34 -2.30
C GLN A 176 -11.10 26.42 -3.77
N ILE A 177 -10.38 25.76 -4.69
CA ILE A 177 -10.71 25.79 -6.14
C ILE A 177 -12.02 25.06 -6.43
N THR A 178 -12.40 24.07 -5.63
CA THR A 178 -13.65 23.33 -5.80
C THR A 178 -14.85 24.17 -5.34
N ASP A 179 -14.72 24.92 -4.25
CA ASP A 179 -15.77 25.79 -3.73
C ASP A 179 -16.06 26.99 -4.63
N LEU A 180 -15.02 27.53 -5.30
CA LEU A 180 -15.13 28.61 -6.29
C LEU A 180 -15.98 28.25 -7.52
N ASN A 181 -16.28 26.97 -7.74
CA ASN A 181 -17.10 26.47 -8.84
C ASN A 181 -18.59 26.89 -8.77
N LYS A 182 -19.01 27.49 -7.65
CA LYS A 182 -20.40 27.92 -7.44
C LYS A 182 -20.68 29.34 -7.94
N SER A 183 -19.66 30.16 -8.18
CA SER A 183 -19.85 31.61 -8.39
C SER A 183 -19.52 32.14 -9.79
N ASP A 184 -18.67 31.47 -10.60
CA ASP A 184 -18.31 31.96 -11.94
C ASP A 184 -17.92 30.82 -12.89
N GLN A 185 -18.51 30.76 -14.09
CA GLN A 185 -18.38 29.63 -15.05
C GLN A 185 -17.87 30.05 -16.43
N THR A 186 -16.91 30.97 -16.50
CA THR A 186 -16.29 31.30 -17.79
C THR A 186 -15.57 30.06 -18.38
N PRO A 187 -15.64 29.84 -19.70
CA PRO A 187 -14.92 28.76 -20.37
C PRO A 187 -13.40 28.76 -20.06
N GLU A 188 -12.83 29.95 -19.90
CA GLU A 188 -11.43 30.19 -19.59
C GLU A 188 -11.06 29.65 -18.21
N LEU A 189 -11.85 29.97 -17.17
CA LEU A 189 -11.64 29.46 -15.81
C LEU A 189 -11.79 27.94 -15.75
N LYS A 190 -12.78 27.40 -16.47
CA LYS A 190 -13.02 25.94 -16.52
C LYS A 190 -11.83 25.19 -17.13
N ASN A 191 -11.23 25.74 -18.20
CA ASN A 191 -10.05 25.17 -18.84
C ASN A 191 -8.80 25.30 -17.97
N ALA A 192 -8.56 26.47 -17.38
CA ALA A 192 -7.44 26.71 -16.46
C ALA A 192 -7.47 25.73 -15.28
N ARG A 193 -8.65 25.55 -14.67
CA ARG A 193 -8.87 24.60 -13.59
C ARG A 193 -8.57 23.16 -14.01
N LYS A 194 -9.11 22.73 -15.15
CA LYS A 194 -8.91 21.36 -15.66
C LYS A 194 -7.42 21.06 -15.86
N GLU A 195 -6.69 22.00 -16.44
CA GLU A 195 -5.25 21.84 -16.65
C GLU A 195 -4.48 21.87 -15.32
N PHE A 196 -4.82 22.77 -14.41
CA PHE A 196 -4.21 22.82 -13.08
C PHE A 196 -4.36 21.51 -12.30
N PHE A 197 -5.58 20.98 -12.18
CA PHE A 197 -5.80 19.71 -11.46
C PHE A 197 -5.06 18.54 -12.14
N LYS A 198 -4.98 18.54 -13.47
CA LYS A 198 -4.23 17.54 -14.22
C LYS A 198 -2.74 17.63 -13.90
N GLN A 199 -2.13 18.81 -13.99
CA GLN A 199 -0.70 18.99 -13.71
C GLN A 199 -0.37 18.72 -12.25
N LEU A 200 -1.18 19.24 -11.31
CA LEU A 200 -1.02 18.98 -9.88
C LEU A 200 -1.12 17.47 -9.56
N LYS A 201 -2.02 16.74 -10.22
CA LYS A 201 -2.11 15.27 -10.07
C LYS A 201 -0.84 14.57 -10.53
N LEU A 202 -0.28 14.98 -11.68
CA LEU A 202 0.95 14.40 -12.22
C LEU A 202 2.15 14.70 -11.31
N ALA A 203 2.32 15.95 -10.88
CA ALA A 203 3.37 16.36 -9.96
C ALA A 203 3.27 15.62 -8.62
N ASN A 204 2.06 15.51 -8.06
CA ASN A 204 1.82 14.76 -6.83
C ASN A 204 2.16 13.27 -6.97
N THR A 205 1.88 12.68 -8.13
CA THR A 205 2.23 11.27 -8.39
C THR A 205 3.74 11.05 -8.38
N GLU A 206 4.50 11.90 -9.08
CA GLU A 206 5.97 11.79 -9.10
C GLU A 206 6.59 12.09 -7.73
N TYR A 207 6.06 13.07 -6.99
CA TYR A 207 6.48 13.35 -5.62
C TYR A 207 6.27 12.14 -4.70
N ASN A 208 5.08 11.54 -4.71
CA ASN A 208 4.79 10.37 -3.85
C ASN A 208 5.67 9.17 -4.24
N LYS A 209 6.00 9.00 -5.52
CA LYS A 209 6.93 7.96 -5.99
C LYS A 209 8.35 8.18 -5.45
N LEU A 210 8.83 9.41 -5.44
CA LEU A 210 10.12 9.78 -4.86
C LEU A 210 10.12 9.59 -3.34
N ASN A 211 9.10 10.12 -2.66
CA ASN A 211 8.93 10.01 -1.21
C ASN A 211 8.89 8.54 -0.78
N ARG A 212 8.14 7.69 -1.49
CA ARG A 212 8.14 6.24 -1.26
C ARG A 212 9.51 5.63 -1.42
N THR A 213 10.23 5.97 -2.49
CA THR A 213 11.54 5.35 -2.78
C THR A 213 12.56 5.70 -1.71
N ASN A 214 12.59 6.95 -1.28
CA ASN A 214 13.52 7.43 -0.26
C ASN A 214 13.06 7.08 1.17
N GLY A 215 11.75 6.90 1.36
CA GLY A 215 11.10 6.64 2.64
C GLY A 215 10.82 5.16 2.93
N LYS A 216 11.22 4.20 2.08
CA LYS A 216 10.90 2.76 2.26
C LYS A 216 11.21 2.27 3.67
N THR A 217 12.40 2.58 4.18
CA THR A 217 12.84 2.20 5.53
C THR A 217 11.94 2.82 6.61
N ALA A 218 11.53 4.08 6.43
CA ALA A 218 10.62 4.75 7.36
C ALA A 218 9.22 4.11 7.34
N ILE A 219 8.69 3.77 6.15
CA ILE A 219 7.41 3.08 5.99
C ILE A 219 7.45 1.71 6.66
N ILE A 220 8.50 0.91 6.43
CA ILE A 220 8.65 -0.42 7.05
C ILE A 220 8.78 -0.30 8.57
N ARG A 221 9.57 0.65 9.07
CA ARG A 221 9.70 0.91 10.49
C ARG A 221 8.36 1.33 11.11
N ALA A 222 7.59 2.17 10.42
CA ALA A 222 6.25 2.54 10.84
C ALA A 222 5.32 1.31 10.89
N CYS A 223 5.40 0.42 9.90
CA CYS A 223 4.66 -0.83 9.90
C CYS A 223 5.01 -1.69 11.13
N ARG A 224 6.31 -1.94 11.36
CA ARG A 224 6.79 -2.74 12.51
C ARG A 224 6.38 -2.16 13.86
N ASN A 225 6.35 -0.84 13.99
CA ASN A 225 6.08 -0.16 15.25
C ASN A 225 4.58 0.01 15.56
N ARG A 226 3.71 0.01 14.54
CA ARG A 226 2.31 0.45 14.68
C ARG A 226 1.27 -0.62 14.31
N LEU A 227 1.68 -1.63 13.54
CA LEU A 227 0.79 -2.73 13.14
C LEU A 227 0.77 -3.84 14.18
N ASP A 228 -0.24 -4.70 14.08
CA ASP A 228 -0.40 -5.85 14.95
C ASP A 228 0.77 -6.85 14.79
N GLN A 229 1.13 -7.56 15.86
CA GLN A 229 2.23 -8.53 15.87
C GLN A 229 2.09 -9.59 14.76
N ALA A 230 0.87 -10.06 14.49
CA ALA A 230 0.60 -11.04 13.43
C ALA A 230 0.94 -10.49 12.03
N VAL A 231 0.90 -9.17 11.86
CA VAL A 231 1.32 -8.49 10.61
C VAL A 231 2.84 -8.31 10.58
N VAL A 232 3.47 -8.05 11.72
CA VAL A 232 4.93 -7.85 11.79
C VAL A 232 5.70 -9.10 11.38
N GLU A 233 5.22 -10.29 11.75
CA GLU A 233 5.86 -11.57 11.40
C GLU A 233 6.11 -11.74 9.90
N TRP A 234 5.10 -11.46 9.07
CA TRP A 234 5.28 -11.60 7.62
C TRP A 234 6.14 -10.46 7.05
N ILE A 235 6.09 -9.26 7.62
CA ILE A 235 6.96 -8.14 7.21
C ILE A 235 8.43 -8.53 7.42
N ASP A 236 8.74 -9.13 8.56
CA ASP A 236 10.09 -9.60 8.88
C ASP A 236 10.53 -10.76 7.97
N ALA A 237 9.59 -11.61 7.53
CA ALA A 237 9.88 -12.62 6.51
C ALA A 237 10.09 -12.01 5.10
N ALA A 238 9.44 -10.90 4.79
CA ALA A 238 9.49 -10.26 3.47
C ALA A 238 10.68 -9.30 3.28
N VAL A 239 11.19 -8.70 4.37
CA VAL A 239 12.32 -7.77 4.35
C VAL A 239 13.57 -8.50 4.82
N LEU A 240 14.43 -8.88 3.87
CA LEU A 240 15.69 -9.54 4.18
C LEU A 240 16.64 -8.54 4.85
N ILE A 241 17.28 -8.93 5.93
CA ILE A 241 18.42 -8.20 6.50
C ILE A 241 19.67 -8.95 6.04
N ASP A 242 20.60 -8.27 5.36
CA ASP A 242 21.85 -8.92 4.95
C ASP A 242 22.83 -9.08 6.12
N ALA A 243 23.94 -9.75 5.86
CA ALA A 243 24.99 -10.02 6.84
C ALA A 243 25.62 -8.74 7.44
N LYS A 244 25.37 -7.56 6.88
CA LYS A 244 25.85 -6.27 7.39
C LYS A 244 24.79 -5.53 8.22
N GLY A 245 23.62 -6.13 8.41
CA GLY A 245 22.49 -5.48 9.08
C GLY A 245 21.72 -4.51 8.18
N GLU A 246 22.01 -4.47 6.87
CA GLU A 246 21.31 -3.61 5.92
C GLU A 246 20.02 -4.29 5.44
N GLN A 247 18.93 -3.52 5.41
CA GLN A 247 17.66 -4.01 4.87
C GLN A 247 17.77 -4.13 3.35
N LYS A 248 17.70 -5.36 2.85
CA LYS A 248 17.57 -5.69 1.43
C LYS A 248 16.12 -5.95 1.08
N PHE A 249 15.62 -5.08 0.21
CA PHE A 249 14.31 -5.23 -0.38
C PHE A 249 14.41 -6.20 -1.55
N ARG A 250 13.54 -7.22 -1.60
CA ARG A 250 13.33 -7.95 -2.86
C ARG A 250 12.86 -6.94 -3.91
N GLN A 251 13.74 -6.57 -4.82
CA GLN A 251 13.31 -5.97 -6.07
C GLN A 251 12.65 -7.10 -6.84
N TYR A 252 11.32 -7.09 -6.93
CA TYR A 252 10.66 -7.81 -8.00
C TYR A 252 11.07 -7.11 -9.28
N SER A 253 12.18 -7.54 -9.87
CA SER A 253 12.45 -7.29 -11.28
C SER A 253 11.19 -7.73 -12.01
N GLU A 254 10.60 -6.81 -12.77
CA GLU A 254 9.52 -7.11 -13.70
C GLU A 254 9.88 -8.44 -14.38
N VAL A 255 9.06 -9.45 -14.12
CA VAL A 255 9.12 -10.68 -14.90
C VAL A 255 8.74 -10.22 -16.30
N VAL A 256 9.76 -9.96 -17.12
CA VAL A 256 9.63 -9.76 -18.55
C VAL A 256 9.04 -11.07 -19.05
N GLY A 257 7.73 -11.06 -19.25
CA GLY A 257 7.03 -12.04 -20.08
C GLY A 257 7.29 -11.77 -21.54
#